data_AF-A0A937VGL6-F1
#
_entry.id   AF-A0A937VGL6-F1
#
_cell.length_a   1.000
_cell.length_b   1.000
_cell.length_c   1.000
_cell.angle_alpha   90.00
_cell.angle_beta   90.00
_cell.angle_gamma   90.00
#
_symmetry.space_group_name_H-M   'P 1'
#
loop_
_entity.id
_entity.type
_entity.pdbx_description
1 polymer ?
#
loop_
_entity_poly.entity_id
_entity_poly.type
_entity_poly.pdbx_seq_one_letter_code
_entity_poly.pdbx_strand_id
1 'polypeptide(L)' 'MDELTLLREMLEIYSPSGEEGELAKYLVARMRELGFRAYQDRVGNAIGIM' A
#
# COMPACT_ATOMS: atom_id res chain seq x y z
N MET A 1 14.09 2.87 1.10
CA MET A 1 13.60 2.15 -0.09
C MET A 1 13.76 3.08 -1.27
N ASP A 2 14.18 2.57 -2.42
CA ASP A 2 14.23 3.37 -3.65
C ASP A 2 12.78 3.63 -4.15
N GLU A 3 12.48 4.88 -4.48
CA GLU A 3 11.14 5.32 -4.90
C GLU A 3 10.69 4.62 -6.19
N LEU A 4 11.63 4.37 -7.11
CA LEU A 4 11.36 3.66 -8.36
C LEU A 4 11.01 2.19 -8.09
N THR A 5 11.72 1.55 -7.15
CA THR A 5 11.43 0.18 -6.73
C THR A 5 10.03 0.08 -6.11
N LEU A 6 9.64 1.02 -5.25
CA LEU A 6 8.29 1.09 -4.67
C LEU A 6 7.22 1.21 -5.77
N LEU A 7 7.39 2.15 -6.69
CA LEU A 7 6.43 2.36 -7.78
C LEU A 7 6.33 1.14 -8.70
N ARG A 8 7.45 0.51 -9.05
CA ARG A 8 7.45 -0.71 -9.87
C ARG A 8 6.71 -1.85 -9.19
N GLU A 9 7.02 -2.12 -7.93
CA GLU A 9 6.35 -3.17 -7.15
C GLU A 9 4.83 -2.91 -7.06
N MET A 10 4.39 -1.65 -6.92
CA MET A 10 2.97 -1.31 -6.96
C MET A 10 2.32 -1.61 -8.31
N LEU A 11 3.00 -1.30 -9.42
CA LEU A 11 2.48 -1.55 -10.78
C LEU A 11 2.42 -3.03 -11.16
N GLU A 12 3.25 -3.87 -10.53
CA GLU A 12 3.25 -5.32 -10.73
C GLU A 12 2.08 -6.01 -10.01
N ILE A 13 1.43 -5.35 -9.05
CA ILE A 13 0.28 -5.87 -8.32
C ILE A 13 -1.01 -5.57 -9.08
N TYR A 14 -1.65 -6.61 -9.61
CA TYR A 14 -2.98 -6.53 -10.23
C TYR A 14 -3.99 -5.97 -9.22
N SER A 15 -4.62 -4.85 -9.57
CA SER A 15 -5.50 -4.08 -8.67
C SER A 15 -6.61 -3.34 -9.44
N PRO A 16 -7.44 -4.06 -10.22
CA PRO A 16 -8.61 -3.44 -10.84
C PRO A 16 -9.60 -2.96 -9.78
N SER A 17 -10.58 -2.16 -10.21
CA SER A 17 -11.60 -1.61 -9.31
C SER A 17 -12.33 -2.70 -8.52
N GLY A 18 -12.26 -2.62 -7.19
CA GLY A 18 -12.86 -3.57 -6.26
C GLY A 18 -11.95 -4.74 -5.84
N GLU A 19 -10.75 -4.85 -6.42
CA GLU A 19 -9.75 -5.90 -6.10
C GLU A 19 -8.41 -5.30 -5.63
N GLU A 20 -8.42 -4.06 -5.12
CA GLU A 20 -7.20 -3.35 -4.69
C GLU A 20 -6.61 -3.87 -3.37
N GLY A 21 -7.20 -4.93 -2.79
CA GLY A 21 -6.88 -5.43 -1.45
C GLY A 21 -5.41 -5.80 -1.27
N GLU A 22 -4.79 -6.44 -2.26
CA GLU A 22 -3.37 -6.84 -2.19
C GLU A 22 -2.44 -5.62 -2.30
N LEU A 23 -2.73 -4.68 -3.21
CA LEU A 23 -1.97 -3.43 -3.33
C LEU A 23 -2.04 -2.61 -2.04
N ALA A 24 -3.22 -2.53 -1.43
CA ALA A 24 -3.43 -1.80 -0.18
C ALA A 24 -2.65 -2.43 0.99
N LYS A 25 -2.65 -3.77 1.12
CA LYS A 25 -1.85 -4.48 2.14
C LYS A 25 -0.35 -4.22 1.96
N TYR A 26 0.12 -4.28 0.72
CA TYR A 26 1.51 -3.98 0.37
C TYR A 26 1.88 -2.54 0.79
N LEU A 27 1.06 -1.55 0.43
CA LEU A 27 1.29 -0.16 0.81
C LEU A 27 1.30 0.05 2.33
N VAL A 28 0.39 -0.61 3.07
CA VAL A 28 0.38 -0.56 4.54
C VAL A 28 1.67 -1.07 5.14
N ALA A 29 2.25 -2.16 4.61
CA ALA A 29 3.54 -2.67 5.06
C ALA A 29 4.66 -1.63 4.82
N ARG A 30 4.73 -1.06 3.61
CA ARG A 30 5.72 -0.03 3.28
C ARG A 30 5.58 1.23 4.11
N MET A 31 4.36 1.69 4.37
CA MET A 31 4.11 2.83 5.26
C MET A 31 4.57 2.57 6.69
N ARG A 32 4.41 1.35 7.22
CA ARG A 32 4.94 0.99 8.55
C ARG A 32 6.46 1.01 8.59
N GLU A 33 7.13 0.52 7.54
CA GLU A 33 8.59 0.59 7.40
C GLU A 33 9.09 2.05 7.38
N LEU A 34 8.29 2.97 6.84
CA LEU A 34 8.56 4.41 6.82
C LEU A 34 8.20 5.13 8.13
N GLY A 35 7.69 4.42 9.15
CA GLY A 35 7.41 4.95 10.48
C GLY A 35 5.97 5.46 10.69
N PHE A 36 5.08 5.32 9.71
CA PHE A 36 3.67 5.67 9.89
C PHE A 36 2.94 4.62 10.72
N ARG A 37 1.93 5.06 11.49
CA ARG A 37 0.85 4.17 11.91
C ARG A 37 -0.05 3.93 10.70
N ALA A 38 0.05 2.73 10.10
CA ALA A 38 -0.71 2.41 8.91
C ALA A 38 -1.62 1.19 9.06
N TYR A 39 -2.78 1.25 8.40
CA TYR A 39 -3.79 0.20 8.36
C TYR A 39 -4.61 0.27 7.07
N GLN A 40 -5.25 -0.84 6.72
CA GLN A 40 -6.26 -0.87 5.68
C GLN A 40 -7.64 -0.63 6.32
N ASP A 41 -8.44 0.29 5.78
CA ASP A 41 -9.79 0.53 6.29
C ASP A 41 -10.80 -0.51 5.79
N ARG A 42 -12.07 -0.37 6.20
CA ARG A 42 -13.14 -1.31 5.83
C ARG A 42 -13.55 -1.27 4.36
N VAL A 43 -13.18 -0.22 3.64
CA VAL A 43 -13.50 -0.04 2.21
C VAL A 43 -12.31 -0.44 1.32
N GLY A 44 -11.15 -0.71 1.92
CA GLY A 44 -9.96 -1.22 1.24
C GLY A 44 -8.84 -0.19 1.09
N ASN A 45 -9.02 1.06 1.58
CA ASN A 45 -8.00 2.10 1.45
C ASN A 45 -6.80 1.82 2.36
N ALA A 46 -5.59 2.07 1.86
CA ALA A 46 -4.38 2.10 2.66
C ALA A 46 -4.24 3.49 3.33
N ILE A 47 -4.34 3.55 4.66
CA ILE A 47 -4.27 4.81 5.43
C ILE A 47 -2.96 4.83 6.23
N GLY A 48 -2.26 5.96 6.21
CA GLY A 48 -1.08 6.25 7.02
C GLY A 48 -1.27 7.52 7.87
N ILE A 49 -0.88 7.47 9.14
CA ILE A 49 -0.99 8.56 10.11
C ILE A 49 0.39 8.79 10.74
N MET A 50 0.78 10.07 10.86
CA MET A 50 2.03 10.52 11.53
C MET A 50 1.83 10.69 13.04
#